data_AF-A0AAV8VA36-F1
#
_entry.id   AF-A0AAV8VA36-F1
#
_cell.length_a   1.000
_cell.length_b   1.000
_cell.length_c   1.000
_cell.angle_alpha   90.00
_cell.angle_beta   90.00
_cell.angle_gamma   90.00
#
_symmetry.space_group_name_H-M   'P 1'
#
loop_
_entity.id
_entity.type
_entity.pdbx_description
1 polymer ?
#
loop_
_entity_poly.entity_id
_entity_poly.type
_entity_poly.pdbx_seq_one_letter_code
_entity_poly.pdbx_strand_id
1 'polypeptide(L)' 'MEIEEMDTEALLAYFFDQSKKYKSSSLWCMYSKLKCMLRIKNDIDISRFSKLTAFLKNRSVGYLPEKSPVFSK' A
#
# COMPACT_ATOMS: atom_id res chain seq x y z
N MET A 1 0.07 22.92 -10.15
CA MET A 1 1.12 22.18 -9.40
C MET A 1 0.61 21.67 -8.05
N GLU A 2 -0.48 22.22 -7.49
CA GLU A 2 -1.06 21.76 -6.21
C GLU A 2 -1.93 20.48 -6.27
N ILE A 3 -2.45 20.10 -7.44
CA ILE A 3 -3.43 19.00 -7.52
C ILE A 3 -2.78 17.62 -7.29
N GLU A 4 -1.54 17.39 -7.74
CA GLU A 4 -0.84 16.10 -7.55
C GLU A 4 -0.31 15.89 -6.11
N GLU A 5 0.07 16.96 -5.40
CA GLU A 5 0.57 16.85 -4.02
C GLU A 5 -0.57 16.49 -3.05
N MET A 6 -1.76 17.04 -3.25
CA MET A 6 -2.93 16.77 -2.41
C MET A 6 -3.34 15.29 -2.45
N ASP A 7 -3.32 14.67 -3.63
CA ASP A 7 -3.65 13.25 -3.79
C ASP A 7 -2.62 12.33 -3.12
N THR A 8 -1.34 12.70 -3.13
CA THR A 8 -0.28 11.89 -2.50
C THR A 8 -0.42 11.87 -0.98
N GLU A 9 -0.62 13.02 -0.35
CA GLU A 9 -0.78 13.14 1.10
C GLU A 9 -2.10 12.53 1.58
N ALA A 10 -3.19 12.67 0.80
CA ALA A 10 -4.47 12.02 1.09
C ALA A 10 -4.36 10.49 1.07
N LEU A 11 -3.68 9.93 0.05
CA LEU A 11 -3.39 8.49 -0.01
C LEU A 11 -2.52 8.05 1.15
N LEU A 12 -1.50 8.84 1.52
CA LEU A 12 -0.63 8.54 2.64
C LEU A 12 -1.41 8.48 3.96
N ALA A 13 -2.29 9.45 4.22
CA ALA A 13 -3.14 9.50 5.41
C ALA A 13 -4.11 8.31 5.45
N TYR A 14 -4.71 7.95 4.31
CA TYR A 14 -5.57 6.76 4.20
C TYR A 14 -4.79 5.48 4.56
N PHE A 15 -3.63 5.24 3.94
CA PHE A 15 -2.81 4.07 4.23
C PHE A 15 -2.25 4.08 5.65
N PHE A 16 -1.98 5.25 6.23
CA PHE A 16 -1.57 5.39 7.61
C PHE A 16 -2.66 4.90 8.56
N ASP A 17 -3.91 5.31 8.35
CA ASP A 17 -5.04 4.85 9.17
C ASP A 17 -5.29 3.34 8.99
N GLN A 18 -5.28 2.86 7.74
CA GLN A 18 -5.40 1.42 7.47
C GLN A 18 -4.27 0.61 8.13
N SER A 19 -3.05 1.15 8.21
CA SER A 19 -1.91 0.46 8.81
C SER A 19 -2.06 0.20 10.31
N LYS A 20 -2.93 0.96 11.00
CA LYS A 20 -3.24 0.72 12.41
C LYS A 20 -4.13 -0.51 12.61
N LYS A 21 -4.91 -0.87 11.60
CA LYS A 21 -5.92 -1.94 11.66
C LYS A 21 -5.48 -3.22 10.93
N TYR A 22 -4.72 -3.09 9.85
CA TYR A 22 -4.41 -4.19 8.94
C TYR A 22 -2.93 -4.54 8.90
N LYS A 23 -2.64 -5.84 8.73
CA LYS A 23 -1.28 -6.34 8.52
C LYS A 23 -0.71 -5.85 7.18
N SER A 24 0.62 -5.84 7.08
CA SER A 24 1.36 -5.40 5.89
C SER A 24 0.89 -6.06 4.58
N SER A 25 0.65 -7.37 4.59
CA SER A 25 0.14 -8.10 3.41
C SER A 25 -1.22 -7.57 2.92
N SER A 26 -2.14 -7.27 3.84
CA SER A 26 -3.44 -6.68 3.50
C SER A 26 -3.30 -5.26 2.95
N LEU A 27 -2.36 -4.45 3.47
CA LEU A 27 -2.09 -3.11 2.95
C LEU A 27 -1.55 -3.18 1.50
N TRP A 28 -0.65 -4.11 1.21
CA TRP A 28 -0.16 -4.35 -0.16
C TRP A 28 -1.27 -4.81 -1.12
N CYS A 29 -2.21 -5.62 -0.64
CA CYS A 29 -3.40 -5.99 -1.40
C CYS A 29 -4.29 -4.76 -1.70
N MET A 30 -4.52 -3.89 -0.72
CA MET A 30 -5.29 -2.64 -0.93
C MET A 30 -4.58 -1.73 -1.93
N TYR A 31 -3.26 -1.56 -1.81
CA TYR A 31 -2.45 -0.80 -2.76
C TYR A 31 -2.61 -1.33 -4.19
N SER A 32 -2.52 -2.65 -4.38
CA SER A 32 -2.69 -3.28 -5.71
C SER A 32 -4.09 -3.06 -6.28
N LYS A 33 -5.14 -3.17 -5.45
CA LYS A 33 -6.52 -2.87 -5.87
C LYS A 33 -6.67 -1.42 -6.31
N LEU A 34 -6.14 -0.49 -5.52
CA LEU A 34 -6.23 0.94 -5.81
C LEU A 34 -5.45 1.28 -7.09
N LYS A 35 -4.25 0.71 -7.26
CA LYS A 35 -3.44 0.87 -8.48
C LYS A 35 -4.21 0.45 -9.72
N CYS A 36 -4.85 -0.71 -9.70
CA CYS A 36 -5.65 -1.18 -10.83
C CYS A 36 -6.86 -0.28 -11.09
N MET A 37 -7.60 0.11 -10.05
CA MET A 37 -8.79 0.95 -10.21
C MET A 37 -8.44 2.34 -10.76
N LEU A 38 -7.39 2.97 -10.25
CA LEU A 38 -6.96 4.30 -10.69
C LEU A 38 -6.42 4.28 -12.11
N ARG A 39 -5.70 3.22 -12.49
CA ARG A 39 -5.28 2.99 -13.86
C ARG A 39 -6.47 2.82 -14.82
N ILE A 40 -7.49 2.04 -14.44
CA ILE A 40 -8.65 1.79 -15.30
C ILE A 40 -9.55 3.04 -15.42
N LYS A 41 -9.80 3.76 -14.32
CA LYS A 41 -10.78 4.84 -14.29
C LYS A 41 -10.21 6.19 -14.72
N ASN A 42 -8.98 6.50 -14.33
CA ASN A 42 -8.40 7.83 -14.48
C ASN A 42 -7.03 7.81 -15.20
N ASP A 43 -6.55 6.64 -15.63
CA ASP A 43 -5.19 6.43 -16.17
C ASP A 43 -4.06 6.94 -15.23
N ILE A 44 -4.33 6.99 -13.92
CA ILE A 44 -3.37 7.46 -12.92
C ILE A 44 -2.53 6.28 -12.44
N ASP A 45 -1.21 6.39 -12.59
CA ASP A 45 -0.26 5.42 -12.05
C ASP A 45 0.31 5.85 -10.70
N ILE A 46 -0.25 5.27 -9.63
CA ILE A 46 0.20 5.50 -8.26
C ILE A 46 1.59 4.93 -7.95
N SER A 47 2.20 4.19 -8.87
CA SER A 47 3.57 3.69 -8.71
C SER A 47 4.61 4.81 -8.66
N ARG A 48 4.26 5.99 -9.19
CA ARG A 48 5.08 7.21 -9.15
C ARG A 48 5.20 7.79 -7.74
N PHE A 49 4.30 7.43 -6.82
CA PHE A 49 4.33 7.91 -5.44
C PHE A 49 5.37 7.14 -4.61
N SER A 50 6.60 7.64 -4.66
CA SER A 50 7.75 7.07 -3.94
C SER A 50 7.56 7.10 -2.42
N LYS A 51 7.00 8.19 -1.86
CA LYS A 51 6.67 8.32 -0.42
C LYS A 51 5.73 7.20 0.05
N LEU A 52 4.65 6.95 -0.69
CA LEU A 52 3.68 5.90 -0.37
C LEU A 52 4.31 4.51 -0.44
N THR A 53 5.10 4.25 -1.48
CA THR A 53 5.79 2.97 -1.66
C THR A 53 6.82 2.74 -0.55
N ALA A 54 7.57 3.77 -0.15
CA ALA A 54 8.52 3.71 0.95
C ALA A 54 7.81 3.44 2.29
N PHE A 55 6.65 4.07 2.53
CA PHE A 55 5.82 3.81 3.70
C PHE A 55 5.37 2.34 3.81
N LEU A 56 4.82 1.80 2.71
CA LEU A 56 4.38 0.40 2.64
C LEU A 56 5.53 -0.59 2.83
N LYS A 57 6.70 -0.29 2.23
CA LYS A 57 7.92 -1.09 2.42
C LYS A 57 8.36 -1.10 3.87
N ASN A 58 8.45 0.06 4.52
CA ASN A 58 8.84 0.17 5.92
C ASN A 58 7.90 -0.64 6.83
N ARG A 59 6.58 -0.60 6.58
CA ARG A 59 5.60 -1.41 7.32
C ARG A 59 5.71 -2.92 7.11
N SER A 60 6.39 -3.36 6.04
CA SER A 60 6.64 -4.78 5.76
C SER A 60 7.96 -5.30 6.35
N VAL A 61 8.86 -4.40 6.78
CA VAL A 61 10.14 -4.78 7.39
C VAL A 61 9.88 -5.48 8.71
N GLY A 62 10.47 -6.67 8.89
CA GLY A 62 10.26 -7.50 10.09
C GLY A 62 9.04 -8.43 10.03
N TYR A 63 8.29 -8.46 8.92
CA TYR A 63 7.27 -9.48 8.74
C TYR A 63 7.91 -10.88 8.67
N LEU A 64 7.73 -11.65 9.73
CA LEU A 64 8.05 -13.07 9.74
C LEU A 64 6.84 -13.85 9.21
N PRO A 65 6.99 -14.60 8.10
CA PRO A 65 5.91 -15.44 7.60
C PRO A 65 5.67 -16.58 8.60
N GLU A 66 4.56 -16.50 9.33
CA GLU A 66 4.09 -17.61 10.16
C GLU A 66 3.43 -18.63 9.22
N LYS A 67 4.22 -19.59 8.74
CA LYS A 67 3.69 -20.73 7.98
C LYS A 67 3.00 -21.67 8.95
N SER A 68 1.83 -22.18 8.57
CA SER A 68 1.23 -23.25 9.34
C SER A 68 2.15 -24.50 9.26
N PRO A 69 2.19 -25.33 10.31
CA PRO A 69 3.05 -26.53 10.35
C PRO A 69 2.77 -27.49 9.19
N VAL A 70 1.51 -27.54 8.72
CA VAL A 70 1.11 -28.36 7.56
C VAL A 70 1.82 -27.98 6.25
N PHE A 71 2.32 -26.75 6.14
CA PHE A 71 3.07 -26.26 4.97
C PHE A 71 4.58 -26.11 5.20
N SER A 72 5.09 -26.68 6.30
CA SER A 72 6.54 -26.73 6.58
C SER A 72 7.00 -28.16 6.41
N LYS A 73 7.80 -28.43 5.37
CA LYS A 73 8.34 -29.76 5.03
C LYS A 73 9.84 -29.69 4.91
#